data_AF-A0AB38UN24-F1
#
_entry.id   AF-A0AB38UN24-F1
#
_cell.length_a   1.000
_cell.length_b   1.000
_cell.length_c   1.000
_cell.angle_alpha   90.00
_cell.angle_beta   90.00
_cell.angle_gamma   90.00
#
_symmetry.space_group_name_H-M   'P 1'
#
loop_
_entity.id
_entity.type
_entity.pdbx_description
1 polymer ?
#
loop_
_entity_poly.entity_id
_entity_poly.type
_entity_poly.pdbx_seq_one_letter_code
_entity_poly.pdbx_strand_id
1 'polypeptide(L)'
;MPSTVEAFLRLVETGWDAEATRRPHGQHTTVVVHVDVKDRIAALHLGPLLSDAERRYLSCDATCEAWFERDGQLLGAGRATRVINRRLHRALEHRDQTCAVPGCGATRGLHAHHRRHWEDSGATELDKLKCR
;
A
#
# COMPACT_ATOMS: atom_id res chain seq x y z
N MET A 1 32.74 22.81 14.16
CA MET A 1 32.78 21.34 14.28
C MET A 1 31.52 20.94 15.02
N PRO A 2 30.60 20.17 14.42
CA PRO A 2 29.36 19.80 15.10
C PRO A 2 29.69 19.00 16.37
N SER A 3 28.92 19.25 17.42
CA SER A 3 29.08 18.56 18.71
C SER A 3 28.61 17.11 18.63
N THR A 4 29.07 16.26 19.56
CA THR A 4 28.64 14.86 19.64
C THR A 4 27.12 14.72 19.76
N VAL A 5 26.44 15.70 20.36
CA VAL A 5 24.98 15.75 20.49
C VAL A 5 24.31 16.08 19.15
N GLU A 6 24.86 16.99 18.36
CA GLU A 6 24.34 17.29 17.00
C GLU A 6 24.56 16.12 16.05
N ALA A 7 25.69 15.42 16.16
CA ALA A 7 25.93 14.18 15.42
C ALA A 7 24.93 13.08 15.81
N PHE A 8 24.59 12.96 17.09
CA PHE A 8 23.57 12.01 17.57
C PHE A 8 22.16 12.39 17.15
N LEU A 9 21.77 13.66 17.21
CA LEU A 9 20.47 14.13 16.72
C LEU A 9 20.33 13.96 15.20
N ARG A 10 21.41 14.17 14.43
CA ARG A 10 21.41 13.83 13.00
C ARG A 10 21.36 12.32 12.74
N LEU A 11 21.97 11.50 13.58
CA LEU A 11 21.84 10.04 13.50
C LEU A 11 20.44 9.57 13.90
N VAL A 12 19.72 10.32 14.74
CA VAL A 12 18.29 10.11 15.04
C VAL A 12 17.41 10.60 13.90
N GLU A 13 17.69 11.75 13.28
CA GLU A 13 16.96 12.25 12.11
C GLU A 13 17.16 11.38 10.86
N THR A 14 18.38 10.90 10.63
CA THR A 14 18.71 9.98 9.51
C THR A 14 18.48 8.50 9.87
N GLY A 15 18.46 8.15 11.15
CA GLY A 15 18.02 6.84 11.65
C GLY A 15 16.49 6.73 11.73
N TRP A 16 15.77 7.85 11.72
CA TRP A 16 14.32 7.92 11.52
C TRP A 16 13.92 7.77 10.05
N ASP A 17 14.88 7.93 9.14
CA ASP A 17 14.88 7.41 7.77
C ASP A 17 14.89 5.85 7.74
N ALA A 18 14.82 5.19 8.91
CA ALA A 18 14.42 3.78 9.10
C ALA A 18 12.98 3.45 8.65
N GLU A 19 12.35 4.28 7.81
CA GLU A 19 11.24 3.84 6.98
C GLU A 19 11.72 2.82 5.93
N ALA A 20 13.00 2.87 5.51
CA ALA A 20 13.54 1.98 4.48
C ALA A 20 13.96 0.57 4.97
N THR A 21 14.36 0.40 6.24
CA THR A 21 15.00 -0.86 6.71
C THR A 21 14.25 -1.63 7.79
N ARG A 22 13.21 -1.07 8.42
CA ARG A 22 12.31 -1.84 9.33
C ARG A 22 10.91 -2.06 8.76
N ARG A 23 10.58 -1.51 7.60
CA ARG A 23 9.25 -1.63 6.98
C ARG A 23 9.36 -1.96 5.48
N PRO A 24 9.25 -3.23 5.09
CA PRO A 24 9.25 -3.59 3.66
C PRO A 24 8.02 -3.06 2.88
N HIS A 25 7.04 -2.44 3.54
CA HIS A 25 5.82 -1.86 2.95
C HIS A 25 6.05 -0.51 2.24
N GLY A 26 7.32 -0.13 2.06
CA GLY A 26 7.76 1.03 1.30
C GLY A 26 7.95 0.78 -0.19
N GLN A 27 7.58 -0.39 -0.73
CA GLN A 27 7.36 -0.47 -2.18
C GLN A 27 6.12 0.35 -2.49
N HIS A 28 6.35 1.62 -2.82
CA HIS A 28 5.33 2.56 -3.24
C HIS A 28 4.86 2.19 -4.64
N THR A 29 4.20 1.04 -4.78
CA THR A 29 3.44 0.78 -5.99
C THR A 29 2.30 1.78 -5.99
N THR A 30 2.40 2.76 -6.88
CA THR A 30 1.29 3.62 -7.22
C THR A 30 0.46 2.88 -8.26
N VAL A 31 -0.81 2.68 -7.95
CA VAL A 31 -1.80 2.15 -8.87
C VAL A 31 -2.66 3.33 -9.30
N VAL A 32 -2.66 3.63 -10.59
CA VAL A 32 -3.58 4.61 -11.16
C VAL A 32 -4.87 3.89 -11.54
N VAL A 33 -6.02 4.46 -11.22
CA VAL A 33 -7.33 3.89 -11.55
C VAL A 33 -8.03 4.80 -12.54
N HIS A 34 -8.23 4.33 -13.76
CA HIS A 34 -9.01 5.04 -14.78
C HIS A 34 -10.49 4.86 -14.48
N VAL A 35 -11.20 5.96 -14.28
CA VAL A 35 -12.64 5.99 -14.05
C VAL A 35 -13.27 6.71 -15.23
N ASP A 36 -14.01 5.94 -16.06
CA ASP A 36 -14.81 6.56 -17.11
C ASP A 36 -16.06 7.20 -16.50
N VAL A 37 -16.21 8.52 -16.70
CA VAL A 37 -17.29 9.31 -16.09
C VAL A 37 -18.67 8.93 -16.65
N LYS A 38 -18.73 8.39 -17.87
CA LYS A 38 -19.97 7.98 -18.54
C LYS A 38 -20.34 6.54 -18.20
N ASP A 39 -19.36 5.65 -18.20
CA ASP A 39 -19.60 4.20 -18.06
C ASP A 39 -19.45 3.69 -16.62
N ARG A 40 -18.95 4.52 -15.67
CA ARG A 40 -18.64 4.16 -14.27
C ARG A 40 -17.70 2.96 -14.11
N ILE A 41 -17.03 2.54 -15.18
CA ILE A 41 -16.08 1.44 -15.15
C ILE A 41 -14.75 1.96 -14.63
N ALA A 42 -14.21 1.29 -13.61
CA ALA A 42 -12.90 1.55 -13.05
C ALA A 42 -11.91 0.49 -13.56
N ALA A 43 -10.81 0.91 -14.19
CA ALA A 43 -9.75 0.03 -14.67
C ALA A 43 -8.42 0.39 -13.99
N LEU A 44 -7.67 -0.63 -13.54
CA LEU A 44 -6.34 -0.38 -12.99
C LEU A 44 -5.33 -0.18 -14.12
N HIS A 45 -4.57 0.91 -14.03
CA HIS A 45 -3.40 1.17 -14.85
C HIS A 45 -2.19 0.43 -14.29
N LEU A 46 -2.14 -0.85 -14.60
CA LEU A 46 -0.98 -1.68 -14.33
C LEU A 46 -0.45 -2.14 -15.68
N GLY A 47 0.83 -1.87 -15.92
CA GLY A 47 1.46 -2.18 -17.20
C GLY A 47 1.25 -3.66 -17.59
N PRO A 48 1.25 -4.00 -18.89
CA PRO A 48 0.86 -5.33 -19.40
C PRO A 48 1.79 -6.49 -19.00
N LEU A 49 2.81 -6.22 -18.19
CA LEU A 49 3.85 -7.17 -17.81
C LEU A 49 3.55 -7.90 -16.50
N LEU A 50 2.53 -7.49 -15.74
CA LEU A 50 2.22 -8.09 -14.45
C LEU A 50 1.22 -9.24 -14.60
N SER A 51 1.53 -10.37 -13.99
CA SER A 51 0.55 -11.44 -13.79
C SER A 51 -0.60 -10.97 -12.87
N ASP A 52 -1.74 -11.64 -12.95
CA ASP A 52 -2.87 -11.38 -12.06
C ASP A 52 -2.49 -11.51 -10.57
N ALA A 53 -1.58 -12.43 -10.25
CA ALA A 53 -1.09 -12.64 -8.91
C ALA A 53 -0.28 -11.43 -8.41
N GLU A 54 0.65 -10.93 -9.23
CA GLU A 54 1.46 -9.75 -8.91
C GLU A 54 0.61 -8.49 -8.81
N ARG A 55 -0.30 -8.28 -9.76
CA ARG A 55 -1.26 -7.18 -9.73
C ARG A 55 -2.06 -7.17 -8.42
N ARG A 56 -2.67 -8.30 -8.06
CA ARG A 56 -3.46 -8.42 -6.82
C ARG A 56 -2.60 -8.24 -5.58
N TYR A 57 -1.38 -8.74 -5.60
CA TYR A 57 -0.44 -8.60 -4.49
C TYR A 57 -0.11 -7.13 -4.23
N LEU A 58 0.23 -6.39 -5.29
CA LEU A 58 0.65 -5.00 -5.20
C LEU A 58 -0.52 -4.06 -4.88
N SER A 59 -1.72 -4.32 -5.41
CA SER A 59 -2.85 -3.37 -5.30
C SER A 59 -3.51 -3.32 -3.91
N CYS A 60 -3.35 -4.35 -3.07
CA CYS A 60 -3.92 -4.35 -1.71
C CYS A 60 -3.32 -3.27 -0.78
N ASP A 61 -2.03 -2.97 -0.91
CA ASP A 61 -1.31 -2.01 -0.04
C ASP A 61 -0.72 -0.81 -0.84
N ALA A 62 -1.23 -0.62 -2.05
CA ALA A 62 -0.78 0.41 -2.96
C ALA A 62 -1.17 1.83 -2.51
N THR A 63 -0.48 2.81 -3.10
CA THR A 63 -1.02 4.17 -3.20
C THR A 63 -1.91 4.24 -4.43
N CYS A 64 -3.17 4.60 -4.25
CA CYS A 64 -4.17 4.69 -5.30
C CYS A 64 -4.35 6.15 -5.73
N GLU A 65 -4.31 6.40 -7.03
CA GLU A 65 -4.63 7.69 -7.65
C GLU A 65 -5.72 7.48 -8.71
N ALA A 66 -6.85 8.18 -8.59
CA ALA A 66 -7.94 8.04 -9.55
C ALA A 66 -7.78 9.04 -10.69
N TRP A 67 -7.78 8.58 -11.94
CA TRP A 67 -7.78 9.41 -13.15
C TRP A 67 -9.18 9.37 -13.76
N PHE A 68 -9.77 10.52 -13.96
CA PHE A 68 -11.10 10.67 -14.55
C PHE A 68 -10.95 10.89 -16.04
N GLU A 69 -11.55 10.01 -16.84
CA GLU A 69 -11.48 10.04 -18.29
C GLU A 69 -12.88 10.08 -18.91
N ARG A 70 -12.94 10.58 -20.13
CA ARG A 70 -14.12 10.50 -21.00
C ARG A 70 -13.66 10.28 -22.42
N ASP A 71 -14.17 9.21 -23.05
CA ASP A 71 -13.87 8.88 -24.44
C ASP A 71 -12.34 8.82 -24.72
N GLY A 72 -11.56 8.32 -23.76
CA GLY A 72 -10.09 8.24 -23.83
C GLY A 72 -9.33 9.55 -23.57
N GLN A 73 -10.03 10.63 -23.20
CA GLN A 73 -9.42 11.91 -22.84
C GLN A 73 -9.41 12.10 -21.32
N LEU A 74 -8.21 12.35 -20.76
CA LEU A 74 -8.02 12.68 -19.34
C LEU A 74 -8.67 14.03 -19.00
N LEU A 75 -9.63 14.00 -18.08
CA LEU A 75 -10.34 15.17 -17.55
C LEU A 75 -9.68 15.71 -16.27
N GLY A 76 -9.06 14.84 -15.49
CA GLY A 76 -8.35 15.22 -14.28
C GLY A 76 -7.97 14.03 -13.41
N ALA A 77 -7.21 14.30 -12.35
CA ALA A 77 -6.79 13.29 -11.38
C ALA A 77 -7.24 13.66 -9.96
N GLY A 78 -7.69 12.66 -9.21
CA GLY A 78 -7.98 12.74 -7.79
C GLY A 78 -6.70 12.70 -6.95
N ARG A 79 -6.85 12.89 -5.64
CA ARG A 79 -5.71 12.83 -4.72
C ARG A 79 -5.20 11.40 -4.59
N ALA A 80 -3.88 11.25 -4.62
CA ALA A 80 -3.23 10.00 -4.25
C ALA A 80 -3.48 9.68 -2.76
N THR A 81 -4.01 8.49 -2.49
CA THR A 81 -4.29 8.01 -1.13
C THR A 81 -3.91 6.54 -1.00
N ARG A 82 -3.37 6.15 0.16
CA ARG A 82 -3.10 4.72 0.42
C ARG A 82 -4.39 3.94 0.53
N VAL A 83 -4.45 2.79 -0.14
CA VAL A 83 -5.59 1.85 -0.03
C VAL A 83 -5.73 1.41 1.43
N ILE A 84 -4.64 0.98 2.05
CA ILE A 84 -4.55 0.71 3.49
C ILE A 84 -3.76 1.86 4.14
N ASN A 85 -4.44 2.69 4.91
CA ASN A 85 -3.78 3.82 5.54
C ASN A 85 -2.82 3.40 6.67
N ARG A 86 -1.90 4.31 7.03
CA ARG A 86 -0.90 4.08 8.09
C ARG A 86 -1.49 3.68 9.44
N ARG A 87 -2.71 4.14 9.78
CA ARG A 87 -3.37 3.81 11.06
C ARG A 87 -3.85 2.36 11.07
N LEU A 88 -4.49 1.92 9.98
CA LEU A 88 -4.93 0.54 9.82
C LEU A 88 -3.75 -0.42 9.78
N HIS A 89 -2.66 -0.04 9.10
CA HIS A 89 -1.44 -0.85 9.07
C HIS A 89 -0.88 -1.09 10.47
N ARG A 90 -0.75 -0.05 11.31
CA ARG A 90 -0.29 -0.19 12.71
C ARG A 90 -1.23 -1.05 13.55
N ALA A 91 -2.54 -0.89 13.38
CA ALA A 91 -3.53 -1.70 14.09
C ALA A 91 -3.46 -3.18 13.66
N LEU A 92 -3.17 -3.42 12.38
CA LEU A 92 -2.99 -4.75 11.82
C LEU A 92 -1.72 -5.41 12.35
N GLU A 93 -0.59 -4.72 12.36
CA GLU A 93 0.67 -5.20 12.95
C GLU A 93 0.52 -5.56 14.43
N HIS A 94 -0.27 -4.78 15.18
CA HIS A 94 -0.52 -5.07 16.58
C HIS A 94 -1.35 -6.34 16.78
N ARG A 95 -2.35 -6.56 15.92
CA ARG A 95 -3.25 -7.72 15.98
C ARG A 95 -2.57 -8.99 15.46
N ASP A 96 -1.86 -8.88 14.34
CA ASP A 96 -1.26 -9.99 13.60
C ASP A 96 0.26 -9.98 13.83
N GLN A 97 0.70 -10.54 14.96
CA GLN A 97 2.12 -10.60 15.33
C GLN A 97 2.93 -11.64 14.51
N THR A 98 2.24 -12.46 13.71
CA THR A 98 2.84 -13.51 12.87
C THR A 98 1.99 -13.65 11.61
N CYS A 99 2.60 -14.15 10.52
CA CYS A 99 1.92 -14.42 9.26
C CYS A 99 0.63 -15.23 9.47
N ALA A 100 -0.46 -14.80 8.84
CA ALA A 100 -1.76 -15.48 8.95
C ALA A 100 -1.85 -16.76 8.10
N VAL A 101 -0.83 -17.11 7.33
CA VAL A 101 -0.79 -18.35 6.53
C VAL A 101 -0.51 -19.52 7.47
N PRO A 102 -1.34 -20.59 7.47
CA PRO A 102 -1.12 -21.77 8.29
C PRO A 102 0.29 -22.35 8.08
N GLY A 103 1.03 -22.56 9.18
CA GLY A 103 2.39 -23.10 9.15
C GLY A 103 3.51 -22.07 8.88
N CYS A 104 3.17 -20.81 8.60
CA CYS A 104 4.17 -19.75 8.46
C CYS A 104 4.46 -19.09 9.82
N GLY A 105 5.72 -19.17 10.27
CA GLY A 105 6.19 -18.54 11.51
C GLY A 105 6.80 -17.14 11.32
N ALA A 106 6.62 -16.53 10.14
CA ALA A 106 7.23 -15.23 9.85
C ALA A 106 6.63 -14.13 10.73
N THR A 107 7.48 -13.35 11.39
CA THR A 107 7.12 -12.20 12.25
C THR A 107 7.57 -10.86 11.68
N ARG A 108 8.24 -10.90 10.53
CA ARG A 108 8.79 -9.74 9.81
C ARG A 108 8.50 -9.92 8.32
N GLY A 109 8.42 -8.83 7.58
CA GLY A 109 8.15 -8.89 6.15
C GLY A 109 6.69 -9.18 5.79
N LEU A 110 5.74 -8.91 6.70
CA LEU A 110 4.34 -9.27 6.52
C LEU A 110 3.56 -8.16 5.81
N HIS A 111 2.97 -8.47 4.66
CA HIS A 111 2.22 -7.48 3.88
C HIS A 111 0.76 -7.46 4.31
N ALA A 112 0.17 -6.27 4.32
CA ALA A 112 -1.25 -6.10 4.56
C ALA A 112 -2.05 -6.50 3.31
N HIS A 113 -3.00 -7.43 3.47
CA HIS A 113 -3.86 -7.87 2.39
C HIS A 113 -5.32 -7.89 2.82
N HIS A 114 -6.20 -7.48 1.92
CA HIS A 114 -7.63 -7.71 2.10
C HIS A 114 -7.96 -9.20 1.99
N ARG A 115 -8.92 -9.65 2.80
CA ARG A 115 -9.46 -11.02 2.76
C ARG A 115 -10.28 -11.25 1.49
N ARG A 116 -11.15 -10.30 1.14
CA ARG A 116 -11.72 -10.14 -0.21
C ARG A 116 -10.88 -9.09 -0.89
N HIS A 117 -10.33 -9.39 -2.06
CA HIS A 117 -9.37 -8.51 -2.72
C HIS A 117 -9.95 -7.10 -2.96
N TRP A 118 -9.08 -6.08 -2.94
CA TRP A 118 -9.49 -4.69 -3.09
C TRP A 118 -10.20 -4.42 -4.42
N GLU A 119 -9.69 -4.95 -5.53
CA GLU A 119 -10.31 -4.85 -6.86
C GLU A 119 -11.69 -5.52 -6.90
N ASP A 120 -11.84 -6.59 -6.12
CA ASP A 120 -13.10 -7.30 -5.96
C ASP A 120 -14.05 -6.53 -5.01
N SER A 121 -13.82 -5.25 -4.71
CA SER A 121 -14.59 -4.42 -3.75
C SER A 121 -14.48 -4.88 -2.28
N GLY A 122 -13.29 -5.36 -1.88
CA GLY A 122 -12.97 -5.63 -0.49
C GLY A 122 -12.96 -4.36 0.37
N ALA A 123 -13.66 -4.38 1.50
CA ALA A 123 -13.66 -3.25 2.43
C ALA A 123 -12.31 -3.08 3.11
N THR A 124 -11.82 -1.83 3.19
CA THR A 124 -10.59 -1.48 3.91
C THR A 124 -10.90 -1.22 5.39
N GLU A 125 -11.20 -2.31 6.11
CA GLU A 125 -11.51 -2.30 7.55
C GLU A 125 -10.62 -3.33 8.25
N LEU A 126 -10.23 -3.06 9.51
CA LEU A 126 -9.21 -3.87 10.21
C LEU A 126 -9.54 -5.37 10.19
N ASP A 127 -10.78 -5.77 10.49
CA ASP A 127 -11.24 -7.17 10.52
C ASP A 127 -11.27 -7.84 9.13
N LYS A 128 -11.31 -7.04 8.05
CA LYS A 128 -11.24 -7.49 6.65
C LYS A 128 -9.83 -7.56 6.10
N LEU A 129 -8.82 -7.14 6.88
CA LEU A 129 -7.41 -7.23 6.52
C LEU A 129 -6.72 -8.40 7.24
N LYS A 130 -5.56 -8.82 6.73
CA LYS A 130 -4.64 -9.77 7.35
C LYS A 130 -3.19 -9.50 6.93
N CYS A 131 -2.26 -9.77 7.83
CA CYS A 131 -0.83 -9.83 7.51
C CYS A 131 -0.45 -11.19 6.91
N ARG A 132 0.22 -11.22 5.76
CA ARG A 132 0.87 -12.44 5.25
C ARG A 132 2.13 -12.17 4.45
#